data_AF-A0A2C6KJ77-F1
#
_entry.id   AF-A0A2C6KJ77-F1
#
_cell.length_a   1.000
_cell.length_b   1.000
_cell.length_c   1.000
_cell.angle_alpha   90.00
_cell.angle_beta   90.00
_cell.angle_gamma   90.00
#
_symmetry.space_group_name_H-M   'P 1'
#
loop_
_entity.id
_entity.type
_entity.pdbx_description
1 polymer ?
#
loop_
_entity_poly.entity_id
_entity_poly.type
_entity_poly.pdbx_seq_one_letter_code
_entity_poly.pdbx_strand_id
1 'polypeptide(L)'
;MATLAGSEYVRFLRIKHKVIQRLTKELKSYQLEVEQHKATVARMKAERREPSDIKQQQNVLDETVIMVPDAEQRLLKACVELDDYMLSNASCMASVQRALARPLDAGSGDSRPALIAPAECDRGASESGESVQQSLDKEVEGIVTTLKSLEDELPHLQIVLKALDSTGTQECASSASESDDEEV
;
A
#
# COMPACT_ATOMS: atom_id res chain seq x y z
N MET A 1 -18.71 19.39 -1.65
CA MET A 1 -17.62 18.46 -2.05
C MET A 1 -17.23 18.81 -3.47
N ALA A 2 -16.08 19.45 -3.69
CA ALA A 2 -15.65 19.86 -5.02
C ALA A 2 -15.17 18.62 -5.81
N THR A 3 -15.87 18.28 -6.88
CA THR A 3 -15.37 17.34 -7.90
C THR A 3 -14.12 17.94 -8.53
N LEU A 4 -12.95 17.52 -8.06
CA LEU A 4 -11.67 17.82 -8.71
C LEU A 4 -11.75 17.26 -10.13
N ALA A 5 -11.44 18.09 -11.13
CA ALA A 5 -11.36 17.68 -12.52
C ALA A 5 -10.49 16.40 -12.62
N GLY A 6 -10.92 15.41 -13.41
CA GLY A 6 -10.33 14.06 -13.40
C GLY A 6 -8.80 14.01 -13.53
N SER A 7 -8.20 14.98 -14.24
CA SER A 7 -6.75 15.13 -14.36
C SER A 7 -6.04 15.49 -13.05
N GLU A 8 -6.59 16.41 -12.25
CA GLU A 8 -6.02 16.81 -10.97
C GLU A 8 -6.16 15.67 -9.94
N TYR A 9 -7.27 14.92 -10.00
CA TYR A 9 -7.47 13.76 -9.16
C TYR A 9 -6.38 12.69 -9.38
N VAL A 10 -6.13 12.33 -10.65
CA VAL A 10 -5.05 11.39 -11.01
C VAL A 10 -3.69 11.90 -10.54
N ARG A 11 -3.42 13.20 -10.67
CA ARG A 11 -2.15 13.79 -10.20
C ARG A 11 -1.95 13.61 -8.69
N PHE A 12 -2.95 13.92 -7.88
CA PHE A 12 -2.86 13.76 -6.42
C PHE A 12 -2.78 12.29 -6.00
N LEU A 13 -3.48 11.40 -6.70
CA LEU A 13 -3.38 9.96 -6.50
C LEU A 13 -1.94 9.47 -6.66
N ARG A 14 -1.25 9.90 -7.74
CA ARG A 14 0.16 9.58 -7.98
C ARG A 14 1.10 10.16 -6.93
N ILE A 15 0.80 11.35 -6.42
CA ILE A 15 1.60 11.97 -5.35
C ILE A 15 1.50 11.11 -4.09
N LYS A 16 0.29 10.75 -3.66
CA LYS A 16 0.06 9.90 -2.48
C LYS A 16 0.69 8.52 -2.62
N HIS A 17 0.58 7.90 -3.81
CA HIS A 17 1.26 6.64 -4.10
C HIS A 17 2.79 6.74 -3.97
N LYS A 18 3.38 7.81 -4.50
CA LYS A 18 4.83 8.05 -4.39
C LYS A 18 5.28 8.30 -2.95
N VAL A 19 4.44 8.89 -2.10
CA VAL A 19 4.73 9.05 -0.67
C VAL A 19 4.85 7.67 -0.01
N ILE A 20 3.90 6.76 -0.26
CA ILE A 20 3.95 5.39 0.25
C ILE A 20 5.23 4.69 -0.23
N GLN A 21 5.54 4.73 -1.54
CA GLN A 21 6.76 4.11 -2.07
C GLN A 21 8.06 4.60 -1.41
N ARG A 22 8.12 5.88 -1.02
CA ARG A 22 9.28 6.45 -0.32
C ARG A 22 9.34 5.96 1.12
N LEU A 23 8.21 5.99 1.84
CA LEU A 23 8.12 5.52 3.22
C LEU A 23 8.43 4.02 3.33
N THR A 24 8.02 3.21 2.36
CA THR A 24 8.39 1.79 2.29
C THR A 24 9.90 1.61 2.15
N LYS A 25 10.58 2.42 1.33
CA LYS A 25 12.05 2.35 1.18
C LYS A 25 12.77 2.80 2.45
N GLU A 26 12.25 3.82 3.11
CA GLU A 26 12.78 4.30 4.39
C GLU A 26 12.65 3.21 5.47
N LEU A 27 11.47 2.60 5.61
CA LEU A 27 11.25 1.50 6.53
C LEU A 27 12.20 0.32 6.27
N LYS A 28 12.36 -0.08 4.99
CA LYS A 28 13.33 -1.12 4.60
C LYS A 28 14.77 -0.77 4.98
N SER A 29 15.16 0.50 4.84
CA SER A 29 16.49 0.95 5.25
C SER A 29 16.71 0.76 6.75
N TYR A 30 15.75 1.19 7.59
CA TYR A 30 15.86 1.02 9.04
C TYR A 30 15.82 -0.46 9.45
N GLN A 31 14.98 -1.28 8.82
CA GLN A 31 14.96 -2.73 9.07
C GLN A 31 16.32 -3.38 8.75
N LEU A 32 16.92 -3.03 7.61
CA LEU A 32 18.23 -3.53 7.22
C LEU A 32 19.33 -3.08 8.20
N GLU A 33 19.30 -1.83 8.66
CA GLU A 33 20.26 -1.32 9.66
C GLU A 33 20.13 -2.08 10.99
N VAL A 34 18.90 -2.32 11.45
CA VAL A 34 18.64 -3.14 12.64
C VAL A 34 19.19 -4.55 12.48
N GLU A 35 19.01 -5.19 11.32
CA GLU A 35 19.58 -6.52 11.05
C GLU A 35 21.11 -6.52 11.05
N GLN A 36 21.74 -5.52 10.43
CA GLN A 36 23.20 -5.39 10.42
C GLN A 36 23.77 -5.19 11.82
N HIS A 37 23.13 -4.35 12.64
CA HIS A 37 23.54 -4.15 14.02
C HIS A 37 23.31 -5.40 14.88
N LYS A 38 22.19 -6.10 14.71
CA LYS A 38 21.93 -7.40 15.37
C LYS A 38 22.99 -8.44 15.00
N ALA A 39 23.33 -8.56 13.72
CA ALA A 39 24.36 -9.48 13.25
C ALA A 39 25.74 -9.12 13.82
N THR A 40 26.05 -7.83 13.89
CA THR A 40 27.31 -7.34 14.48
C THR A 40 27.40 -7.67 15.96
N VAL A 41 26.34 -7.42 16.75
CA VAL A 41 26.28 -7.80 18.17
C VAL A 41 26.42 -9.31 18.35
N ALA A 42 25.73 -10.11 17.53
CA ALA A 42 25.81 -11.57 17.58
C ALA A 42 27.24 -12.07 17.28
N ARG A 43 27.90 -11.49 16.28
CA ARG A 43 29.30 -11.78 15.96
C ARG A 43 30.24 -11.41 17.11
N MET A 44 30.07 -10.24 17.71
CA MET A 44 30.90 -9.80 18.85
C MET A 44 30.74 -10.73 20.07
N LYS A 45 29.52 -11.21 20.32
CA LYS A 45 29.24 -12.22 21.36
C LYS A 45 29.91 -13.56 21.04
N ALA A 46 29.88 -14.01 19.78
CA ALA A 46 30.52 -15.25 19.35
C ALA A 46 32.05 -15.19 19.45
N GLU A 47 32.64 -14.05 19.11
CA GLU A 47 34.09 -13.77 19.25
C GLU A 47 34.53 -13.60 20.72
N ARG A 48 33.59 -13.61 21.69
CA ARG A 48 33.82 -13.34 23.11
C ARG A 48 34.60 -12.03 23.33
N ARG A 49 34.18 -10.98 22.62
CA ARG A 49 34.71 -9.62 22.82
C ARG A 49 34.46 -9.13 24.25
N GLU A 50 35.14 -8.05 24.59
CA GLU A 50 35.03 -7.41 25.89
C GLU A 50 33.56 -6.95 26.14
N PRO A 51 33.05 -7.10 27.38
CA PRO A 51 31.64 -6.86 27.68
C PRO A 51 31.19 -5.39 27.52
N SER A 52 32.06 -4.41 27.76
CA SER A 52 31.78 -3.00 27.49
C SER A 52 31.61 -2.73 26.00
N ASP A 53 32.44 -3.32 25.13
CA ASP A 53 32.31 -3.20 23.67
C ASP A 53 30.96 -3.76 23.18
N ILE A 54 30.55 -4.93 23.70
CA ILE A 54 29.27 -5.55 23.37
C ILE A 54 28.11 -4.67 23.85
N LYS A 55 28.22 -4.09 25.05
CA LYS A 55 27.19 -3.20 25.61
C LYS A 55 27.06 -1.92 24.80
N GLN A 56 28.17 -1.34 24.36
CA GLN A 56 28.16 -0.17 23.48
C GLN A 56 27.45 -0.48 22.16
N GLN A 57 27.77 -1.61 21.53
CA GLN A 57 27.11 -2.00 20.29
C GLN A 57 25.62 -2.33 20.49
N GLN A 58 25.24 -2.86 21.66
CA GLN A 58 23.84 -3.08 22.02
C GLN A 58 23.08 -1.76 22.15
N ASN A 59 23.67 -0.73 22.77
CA ASN A 59 23.04 0.59 22.85
C ASN A 59 22.78 1.17 21.45
N VAL A 60 23.75 1.04 20.52
CA VAL A 60 23.58 1.48 19.12
C VAL A 60 22.43 0.72 18.44
N LEU A 61 22.33 -0.59 18.68
CA LEU A 61 21.20 -1.38 18.19
C LEU A 61 19.87 -0.87 18.77
N ASP A 62 19.80 -0.64 20.08
CA ASP A 62 18.57 -0.19 20.74
C ASP A 62 18.14 1.20 20.23
N GLU A 63 19.08 2.12 20.00
CA GLU A 63 18.86 3.43 19.38
C GLU A 63 18.35 3.32 17.93
N THR A 64 18.75 2.28 17.18
CA THR A 64 18.27 2.06 15.82
C THR A 64 16.87 1.43 15.82
N VAL A 65 16.61 0.50 16.74
CA VAL A 65 15.32 -0.22 16.83
C VAL A 65 14.16 0.73 17.14
N ILE A 66 14.38 1.77 17.94
CA ILE A 66 13.33 2.75 18.28
C ILE A 66 12.86 3.59 17.08
N MET A 67 13.59 3.57 15.95
CA MET A 67 13.23 4.33 14.75
C MET A 67 12.20 3.61 13.87
N VAL A 68 12.17 2.27 13.92
CA VAL A 68 11.29 1.44 13.08
C VAL A 68 9.80 1.74 13.32
N PRO A 69 9.31 1.84 14.58
CA PRO A 69 7.90 2.11 14.84
C PRO A 69 7.39 3.45 14.29
N ASP A 70 8.20 4.51 14.31
CA ASP A 70 7.82 5.82 13.77
C ASP A 70 7.69 5.77 12.24
N ALA A 71 8.62 5.10 11.56
CA ALA A 71 8.52 4.88 10.11
C ALA A 71 7.28 4.06 9.72
N GLU A 72 6.96 3.03 10.50
CA GLU A 72 5.73 2.23 10.34
C GLU A 72 4.46 3.05 10.53
N GLN A 73 4.40 3.89 11.58
CA GLN A 73 3.26 4.77 11.83
C GLN A 73 3.04 5.77 10.69
N ARG A 74 4.12 6.35 10.16
CA ARG A 74 4.03 7.26 9.00
C ARG A 74 3.53 6.53 7.76
N LEU A 75 4.00 5.31 7.52
CA LEU A 75 3.54 4.48 6.40
C LEU A 75 2.05 4.15 6.52
N LEU A 76 1.60 3.72 7.72
CA LEU A 76 0.19 3.44 8.01
C LEU A 76 -0.68 4.66 7.73
N LYS A 77 -0.29 5.83 8.26
CA LYS A 77 -1.01 7.08 8.03
C LYS A 77 -1.11 7.43 6.55
N ALA A 78 -0.03 7.27 5.79
CA ALA A 78 -0.04 7.51 4.36
C ALA A 78 -0.94 6.53 3.58
N CYS A 79 -1.02 5.27 4.03
CA CYS A 79 -1.94 4.28 3.45
C CYS A 79 -3.40 4.66 3.71
N VAL A 80 -3.76 5.05 4.94
CA VAL A 80 -5.12 5.54 5.26
C VAL A 80 -5.46 6.78 4.44
N GLU A 81 -4.55 7.74 4.34
CA GLU A 81 -4.75 8.95 3.54
C GLU A 81 -4.89 8.68 2.03
N LEU A 82 -4.35 7.57 1.53
CA LEU A 82 -4.55 7.11 0.15
C LEU A 82 -5.89 6.39 0.00
N ASP A 83 -6.25 5.53 0.95
CA ASP A 83 -7.53 4.81 0.98
C ASP A 83 -8.71 5.78 1.01
N ASP A 84 -8.70 6.76 1.92
CA ASP A 84 -9.71 7.83 2.00
C ASP A 84 -9.79 8.63 0.69
N TYR A 85 -8.64 8.85 0.04
CA TYR A 85 -8.60 9.57 -1.24
C TYR A 85 -9.21 8.74 -2.38
N MET A 86 -8.97 7.44 -2.41
CA MET A 86 -9.55 6.51 -3.38
C MET A 86 -11.07 6.40 -3.18
N LEU A 87 -11.53 6.27 -1.93
CA LEU A 87 -12.95 6.22 -1.57
C LEU A 87 -13.71 7.50 -1.92
N SER A 88 -13.03 8.66 -1.90
CA SER A 88 -13.67 9.95 -2.22
C SER A 88 -14.13 10.10 -3.68
N ASN A 89 -13.73 9.19 -4.59
CA ASN A 89 -14.06 9.26 -6.02
C ASN A 89 -14.63 7.95 -6.55
N ALA A 90 -15.89 7.99 -6.99
CA ALA A 90 -16.61 6.81 -7.50
C ALA A 90 -15.99 6.21 -8.77
N SER A 91 -15.38 7.02 -9.66
CA SER A 91 -14.70 6.50 -10.86
C SER A 91 -13.42 5.75 -10.49
N CYS A 92 -12.69 6.23 -9.47
CA CYS A 92 -11.54 5.53 -8.90
C CYS A 92 -11.98 4.18 -8.32
N MET A 93 -13.02 4.16 -7.48
CA MET A 93 -13.57 2.93 -6.91
C MET A 93 -13.99 1.90 -7.97
N ALA A 94 -14.65 2.34 -9.04
CA ALA A 94 -15.00 1.45 -10.15
C ALA A 94 -13.75 0.88 -10.85
N SER A 95 -12.67 1.67 -10.92
CA SER A 95 -11.37 1.25 -11.46
C SER A 95 -10.67 0.24 -10.55
N VAL A 96 -10.72 0.45 -9.23
CA VAL A 96 -10.20 -0.49 -8.21
C VAL A 96 -10.94 -1.81 -8.28
N GLN A 97 -12.28 -1.79 -8.33
CA GLN A 97 -13.09 -3.00 -8.46
C GLN A 97 -12.76 -3.77 -9.74
N ARG A 98 -12.56 -3.08 -10.87
CA ARG A 98 -12.10 -3.72 -12.12
C ARG A 98 -10.72 -4.35 -11.98
N ALA A 99 -9.78 -3.65 -11.34
CA ALA A 99 -8.43 -4.16 -11.11
C ALA A 99 -8.41 -5.40 -10.20
N LEU A 100 -9.30 -5.45 -9.19
CA LEU A 100 -9.46 -6.60 -8.30
C LEU A 100 -10.21 -7.77 -8.96
N ALA A 101 -11.19 -7.48 -9.82
CA ALA A 101 -12.00 -8.48 -10.51
C ALA A 101 -11.28 -9.15 -11.70
N ARG A 102 -10.17 -8.58 -12.20
CA ARG A 102 -9.34 -9.23 -13.22
C ARG A 102 -8.58 -10.40 -12.56
N PRO A 103 -8.87 -11.66 -12.95
CA PRO A 103 -8.07 -12.79 -12.49
C PRO A 103 -6.64 -12.62 -13.02
N LEU A 104 -5.66 -13.08 -12.25
CA LEU A 104 -4.30 -13.33 -12.70
C LEU A 104 -4.36 -14.40 -13.80
N ASP A 105 -4.66 -14.01 -15.04
CA ASP A 105 -4.34 -14.83 -16.20
C ASP A 105 -2.82 -14.71 -16.41
N ALA A 106 -2.23 -15.89 -16.53
CA ALA A 106 -0.83 -16.17 -16.57
C ALA A 106 -0.14 -15.44 -17.71
N GLY A 107 1.15 -15.19 -17.52
CA GLY A 107 2.04 -14.96 -18.63
C GLY A 107 1.95 -16.12 -19.64
N SER A 108 1.74 -15.77 -20.90
CA SER A 108 2.40 -16.46 -22.00
C SER A 108 2.97 -15.43 -22.93
N GLY A 109 4.30 -15.29 -22.86
CA GLY A 109 5.04 -14.92 -24.04
C GLY A 109 4.89 -16.04 -25.05
N ASP A 110 4.33 -15.75 -26.21
CA ASP A 110 4.79 -16.41 -27.42
C ASP A 110 4.98 -15.37 -28.52
N SER A 111 6.19 -15.37 -29.05
CA SER A 111 6.58 -14.58 -30.20
C SER A 111 6.22 -15.38 -31.44
N ARG A 112 5.24 -14.94 -32.24
CA ARG A 112 5.38 -14.92 -33.71
C ARG A 112 4.23 -14.20 -34.45
N PRO A 113 4.52 -13.54 -35.59
CA PRO A 113 3.57 -12.70 -36.33
C PRO A 113 2.99 -13.40 -37.57
N ALA A 114 1.70 -13.18 -37.86
CA ALA A 114 1.06 -13.30 -39.18
C ALA A 114 -0.38 -12.74 -39.08
N LEU A 115 -0.67 -11.53 -39.59
CA LEU A 115 -1.08 -11.20 -40.96
C LEU A 115 -2.54 -11.55 -41.34
N ILE A 116 -3.27 -10.46 -41.63
CA ILE A 116 -4.39 -10.27 -42.58
C ILE A 116 -5.80 -10.08 -41.97
N ALA A 117 -6.27 -8.84 -42.13
CA ALA A 117 -7.59 -8.23 -41.87
C ALA A 117 -8.66 -8.70 -42.94
N PRO A 118 -9.90 -8.15 -43.09
CA PRO A 118 -10.40 -6.83 -42.69
C PRO A 118 -11.88 -6.68 -42.21
N ALA A 119 -12.13 -5.50 -41.63
CA ALA A 119 -13.34 -4.65 -41.67
C ALA A 119 -14.71 -5.22 -41.26
N GLU A 120 -15.33 -4.59 -40.25
CA GLU A 120 -16.58 -3.83 -40.44
C GLU A 120 -16.61 -2.59 -39.53
N CYS A 121 -17.24 -1.54 -40.04
CA CYS A 121 -17.22 -0.16 -39.57
C CYS A 121 -18.48 0.14 -38.72
N ASP A 122 -18.39 1.21 -37.93
CA ASP A 122 -19.49 2.09 -37.50
C ASP A 122 -20.07 1.96 -36.07
N ARG A 123 -19.55 2.79 -35.14
CA ARG A 123 -20.33 3.89 -34.53
C ARG A 123 -19.53 4.78 -33.56
N GLY A 124 -19.36 6.05 -33.95
CA GLY A 124 -19.59 7.22 -33.11
C GLY A 124 -18.73 7.46 -31.84
N ALA A 125 -17.61 8.18 -32.04
CA ALA A 125 -17.10 9.29 -31.22
C ALA A 125 -17.41 9.38 -29.71
N SER A 126 -16.39 9.14 -28.87
CA SER A 126 -16.03 10.02 -27.74
C SER A 126 -14.54 9.85 -27.35
N GLU A 127 -13.63 10.15 -28.28
CA GLU A 127 -12.18 9.85 -28.18
C GLU A 127 -11.38 10.67 -27.15
N SER A 128 -11.99 11.62 -26.45
CA SER A 128 -11.29 12.44 -25.43
C SER A 128 -11.42 11.90 -24.01
N GLY A 129 -12.45 11.10 -23.71
CA GLY A 129 -12.68 10.52 -22.37
C GLY A 129 -11.93 9.21 -22.11
N GLU A 130 -11.73 8.40 -23.15
CA GLU A 130 -11.12 7.07 -23.02
C GLU A 130 -9.64 7.12 -22.60
N SER A 131 -8.88 8.12 -23.05
CA SER A 131 -7.45 8.25 -22.69
C SER A 131 -7.23 8.55 -21.20
N VAL A 132 -8.10 9.36 -20.59
CA VAL A 132 -8.00 9.74 -19.17
C VAL A 132 -8.44 8.58 -18.28
N GLN A 133 -9.49 7.86 -18.66
CA GLN A 133 -9.96 6.69 -17.91
C GLN A 133 -8.93 5.55 -17.97
N GLN A 134 -8.34 5.28 -19.14
CA GLN A 134 -7.26 4.29 -19.28
C GLN A 134 -6.00 4.66 -18.47
N SER A 135 -5.70 5.96 -18.35
CA SER A 135 -4.59 6.45 -17.52
C SER A 135 -4.86 6.22 -16.03
N LEU A 136 -6.08 6.52 -15.57
CA LEU A 136 -6.52 6.25 -14.20
C LEU A 136 -6.46 4.75 -13.88
N ASP A 137 -6.99 3.90 -14.76
CA ASP A 137 -7.01 2.44 -14.56
C ASP A 137 -5.59 1.86 -14.39
N LYS A 138 -4.63 2.29 -15.23
CA LYS A 138 -3.22 1.85 -15.13
C LYS A 138 -2.54 2.27 -13.83
N GLU A 139 -2.77 3.52 -13.40
CA GLU A 139 -2.18 4.03 -12.16
C GLU A 139 -2.81 3.32 -10.94
N VAL A 140 -4.13 3.07 -10.96
CA VAL A 140 -4.83 2.31 -9.92
C VAL A 140 -4.34 0.86 -9.86
N GLU A 141 -4.15 0.19 -10.99
CA GLU A 141 -3.58 -1.17 -11.05
C GLU A 141 -2.16 -1.22 -10.44
N GLY A 142 -1.32 -0.22 -10.75
CA GLY A 142 0.00 -0.09 -10.15
C GLY A 142 -0.04 0.17 -8.64
N ILE A 143 -0.99 0.97 -8.18
CA ILE A 143 -1.23 1.23 -6.75
C ILE A 143 -1.64 -0.06 -6.04
N VAL A 144 -2.66 -0.76 -6.54
CA VAL A 144 -3.17 -2.01 -5.95
C VAL A 144 -2.07 -3.06 -5.87
N THR A 145 -1.28 -3.21 -6.95
CA THR A 145 -0.13 -4.13 -6.96
C THR A 145 0.89 -3.78 -5.89
N THR A 146 1.22 -2.49 -5.77
CA THR A 146 2.16 -2.01 -4.74
C THR A 146 1.62 -2.31 -3.34
N LEU A 147 0.36 -1.99 -3.07
CA LEU A 147 -0.25 -2.19 -1.75
C LEU A 147 -0.31 -3.67 -1.36
N LYS A 148 -0.68 -4.57 -2.28
CA LYS A 148 -0.61 -6.02 -2.04
C LYS A 148 0.81 -6.49 -1.70
N SER A 149 1.82 -6.04 -2.43
CA SER A 149 3.22 -6.37 -2.09
C SER A 149 3.65 -5.82 -0.73
N LEU A 150 3.10 -4.68 -0.29
CA LEU A 150 3.36 -4.14 1.05
C LEU A 150 2.72 -5.00 2.15
N GLU A 151 1.48 -5.47 1.94
CA GLU A 151 0.78 -6.38 2.87
C GLU A 151 1.57 -7.68 3.07
N ASP A 152 2.10 -8.26 2.00
CA ASP A 152 2.93 -9.47 2.06
C ASP A 152 4.25 -9.25 2.80
N GLU A 153 4.87 -8.08 2.63
CA GLU A 153 6.16 -7.75 3.24
C GLU A 153 6.04 -7.38 4.74
N LEU A 154 4.90 -6.86 5.18
CA LEU A 154 4.70 -6.33 6.53
C LEU A 154 3.43 -6.92 7.18
N PRO A 155 3.35 -8.25 7.40
CA PRO A 155 2.15 -8.87 7.96
C PRO A 155 1.87 -8.47 9.42
N HIS A 156 2.87 -7.91 10.12
CA HIS A 156 2.71 -7.37 11.47
C HIS A 156 2.05 -5.99 11.50
N LEU A 157 2.05 -5.29 10.37
CA LEU A 157 1.41 -4.00 10.21
C LEU A 157 -0.01 -4.25 9.70
N GLN A 158 -1.01 -4.08 10.56
CA GLN A 158 -2.43 -4.20 10.20
C GLN A 158 -2.85 -3.02 9.30
N ILE A 159 -2.34 -2.99 8.07
CA ILE A 159 -2.73 -2.03 7.05
C ILE A 159 -4.13 -2.45 6.57
N VAL A 160 -5.17 -1.78 7.07
CA VAL A 160 -6.55 -2.03 6.66
C VAL A 160 -6.88 -1.09 5.50
N LEU A 161 -7.02 -1.64 4.29
CA LEU A 161 -7.41 -0.90 3.08
C LEU A 161 -8.86 -1.22 2.73
N LYS A 162 -9.78 -0.36 3.15
CA LYS A 162 -11.22 -0.55 2.95
C LYS A 162 -11.60 -0.56 1.47
N ALA A 163 -10.82 0.12 0.62
CA ALA A 163 -11.02 0.08 -0.82
C ALA A 163 -10.74 -1.31 -1.44
N LEU A 164 -9.95 -2.17 -0.78
CA LEU A 164 -9.60 -3.51 -1.26
C LEU A 164 -10.47 -4.62 -0.62
N ASP A 165 -10.94 -4.41 0.61
CA ASP A 165 -11.71 -5.38 1.44
C ASP A 165 -13.18 -5.61 1.01
N SER A 166 -13.52 -5.44 -0.26
CA SER A 166 -14.91 -5.65 -0.73
C SER A 166 -15.42 -7.11 -0.62
N THR A 167 -14.64 -8.03 -0.04
CA THR A 167 -15.14 -9.28 0.55
C THR A 167 -15.53 -9.02 2.01
N GLY A 168 -16.79 -8.67 2.22
CA GLY A 168 -17.24 -7.95 3.40
C GLY A 168 -17.17 -8.66 4.75
N THR A 169 -17.28 -7.85 5.80
CA THR A 169 -18.09 -8.17 6.97
C THR A 169 -18.65 -6.87 7.53
N GLN A 170 -19.95 -6.72 7.35
CA GLN A 170 -20.79 -5.88 8.18
C GLN A 170 -20.77 -6.47 9.59
N GLU A 171 -19.99 -5.90 10.51
CA GLU A 171 -20.27 -6.04 11.94
C GLU A 171 -21.03 -4.81 12.42
N CYS A 172 -22.36 -4.87 12.21
CA CYS A 172 -23.31 -4.22 13.09
C CYS A 172 -23.45 -5.05 14.36
N ALA A 173 -22.99 -4.57 15.50
CA ALA A 173 -23.58 -4.81 16.83
C ALA A 173 -22.79 -3.99 17.86
N SER A 174 -23.20 -2.76 18.15
CA SER A 174 -23.99 -2.46 19.35
C SER A 174 -23.39 -3.03 20.65
N SER A 175 -22.40 -2.35 21.20
CA SER A 175 -22.16 -2.39 22.65
C SER A 175 -22.82 -1.14 23.25
N ALA A 176 -24.12 -1.27 23.51
CA ALA A 176 -24.78 -0.45 24.52
C ALA A 176 -24.24 -0.89 25.89
N SER A 177 -23.50 -0.02 26.54
CA SER A 177 -23.21 -0.11 27.97
C SER A 177 -24.00 1.01 28.66
N GLU A 178 -25.30 0.76 28.82
CA GLU A 178 -26.11 1.37 29.87
C GLU A 178 -25.84 0.57 31.15
N SER A 179 -25.18 1.20 32.12
CA SER A 179 -25.17 0.75 33.51
C SER A 179 -24.71 1.91 34.39
N ASP A 180 -25.64 2.80 34.70
CA ASP A 180 -25.61 3.65 35.88
C ASP A 180 -26.92 3.38 36.63
N ASP A 181 -26.87 2.42 37.54
CA ASP A 181 -27.97 2.10 38.45
C ASP A 181 -27.47 2.13 39.90
N GLU A 182 -28.16 2.98 40.66
CA GLU A 182 -28.44 2.97 42.10
C GLU A 182 -27.42 3.46 43.15
N GLU A 183 -27.93 4.43 43.90
CA GLU A 183 -27.51 4.91 45.21
C GLU A 183 -27.34 3.80 46.25
N VAL A 184 -26.38 3.99 47.16
CA VAL A 184 -26.55 3.85 48.62
C VAL A 184 -25.63 4.86 49.32
#